data_AF-A0A965NZQ5-F1
#
_entry.id   AF-A0A965NZQ5-F1
#
_cell.length_a   1.000
_cell.length_b   1.000
_cell.length_c   1.000
_cell.angle_alpha   90.00
_cell.angle_beta   90.00
_cell.angle_gamma   90.00
#
_symmetry.space_group_name_H-M   'P 1'
#
loop_
_entity.id
_entity.type
_entity.pdbx_description
1 polymer ?
#
loop_
_entity_poly.entity_id
_entity_poly.type
_entity_poly.pdbx_seq_one_letter_code
_entity_poly.pdbx_strand_id
1 'polypeptide(L)'
;TYEEIPFEIVDDVVLVDDCSTDNTLEVANNIGIKHVITHEKNKGYGGNQKTCYDTAMRLGADIVIMLHPDYQYTPKLIQSLSYLIANDLYPVAFGSRILGKGALKGGMPMYKYIFNRFFPD
;
A
#
# COMPACT_ATOMS: atom_id res chain seq x y z
N THR A 1 -3.98 10.63 4.36
CA THR A 1 -3.08 9.65 3.71
C THR A 1 -2.22 10.28 2.64
N TYR A 2 -2.79 10.90 1.61
CA TYR A 2 -2.01 11.47 0.50
C TYR A 2 -1.01 12.56 0.94
N GLU A 3 -1.42 13.47 1.82
CA GLU A 3 -0.56 14.55 2.34
C GLU A 3 0.64 14.06 3.17
N GLU A 4 0.60 12.82 3.68
CA GLU A 4 1.70 12.23 4.45
C GLU A 4 2.71 11.48 3.57
N ILE A 5 2.46 11.39 2.26
CA ILE A 5 3.37 10.73 1.32
C ILE A 5 4.64 11.60 1.20
N PRO A 6 5.84 11.01 1.42
CA PRO A 6 7.09 11.74 1.27
C PRO A 6 7.44 11.93 -0.22
N PHE A 7 6.89 12.96 -0.86
CA PHE A 7 7.12 13.27 -2.29
C PHE A 7 8.57 13.62 -2.63
N GLU A 8 9.46 13.76 -1.65
CA GLU A 8 10.91 13.86 -1.87
C GLU A 8 11.51 12.57 -2.46
N ILE A 9 10.83 11.42 -2.25
CA ILE A 9 11.28 10.10 -2.70
C ILE A 9 10.21 9.33 -3.51
N VAL A 10 9.02 9.94 -3.71
CA VAL A 10 7.91 9.33 -4.45
C VAL A 10 7.65 10.17 -5.70
N ASP A 11 7.96 9.61 -6.85
CA ASP A 11 7.80 10.27 -8.15
C ASP A 11 6.35 10.23 -8.65
N ASP A 12 5.71 9.07 -8.51
CA ASP A 12 4.37 8.79 -9.03
C ASP A 12 3.46 8.17 -7.98
N VAL A 13 2.20 8.60 -7.99
CA VAL A 13 1.12 7.99 -7.23
C VAL A 13 0.08 7.48 -8.21
N VAL A 14 -0.18 6.17 -8.15
CA VAL A 14 -1.18 5.49 -8.97
C VAL A 14 -2.37 5.10 -8.10
N LEU A 15 -3.56 5.54 -8.49
CA LEU A 15 -4.81 5.11 -7.91
C LEU A 15 -5.58 4.28 -8.94
N VAL A 16 -5.97 3.06 -8.55
CA VAL A 16 -6.86 2.23 -9.35
C VAL A 16 -8.18 2.05 -8.60
N ASP A 17 -9.25 2.52 -9.23
CA ASP A 17 -10.63 2.41 -8.76
C ASP A 17 -11.34 1.20 -9.39
N ASP A 18 -11.78 0.26 -8.57
CA ASP A 18 -12.35 -1.02 -9.01
C ASP A 18 -13.89 -0.96 -9.15
N CYS A 19 -14.37 -0.01 -9.96
CA CYS A 19 -15.78 0.25 -10.20
C CYS A 19 -16.52 0.70 -8.92
N SER A 20 -15.95 1.66 -8.20
CA SER A 20 -16.62 2.21 -7.02
C SER A 20 -17.84 3.03 -7.44
N THR A 21 -18.91 2.95 -6.65
CA THR A 21 -20.11 3.77 -6.85
C THR A 21 -20.02 5.11 -6.13
N ASP A 22 -18.84 5.45 -5.59
CA ASP A 22 -18.61 6.62 -4.75
C ASP A 22 -17.78 7.70 -5.46
N ASN A 23 -17.50 8.80 -4.75
CA ASN A 23 -16.81 9.97 -5.30
C ASN A 23 -15.29 9.79 -5.36
N THR A 24 -14.75 8.57 -5.32
CA THR A 24 -13.30 8.31 -5.30
C THR A 24 -12.57 8.99 -6.46
N LEU A 25 -13.16 9.00 -7.66
CA LEU A 25 -12.59 9.64 -8.83
C LEU A 25 -12.54 11.15 -8.73
N GLU A 26 -13.60 11.77 -8.23
CA GLU A 26 -13.67 13.22 -8.05
C GLU A 26 -12.63 13.66 -7.01
N VAL A 27 -12.55 12.94 -5.88
CA VAL A 27 -11.58 13.20 -4.82
C VAL A 27 -10.15 13.02 -5.32
N ALA A 28 -9.86 11.97 -6.08
CA ALA A 28 -8.53 11.73 -6.63
C ALA A 28 -8.06 12.84 -7.57
N ASN A 29 -8.95 13.30 -8.45
CA ASN A 29 -8.66 14.41 -9.35
C ASN A 29 -8.47 15.73 -8.59
N ASN A 30 -9.30 16.00 -7.58
CA ASN A 30 -9.20 17.21 -6.76
C ASN A 30 -7.89 17.26 -5.94
N ILE A 31 -7.39 16.10 -5.50
CA ILE A 31 -6.13 15.98 -4.77
C ILE A 31 -4.91 16.03 -5.71
N GLY A 32 -5.13 15.92 -7.03
CA GLY A 32 -4.06 16.03 -8.03
C GLY A 32 -3.30 14.75 -8.29
N ILE A 33 -3.92 13.58 -8.06
CA ILE A 33 -3.31 12.29 -8.44
C ILE A 33 -3.23 12.23 -9.96
N LYS A 34 -2.00 12.12 -10.49
CA LYS A 34 -1.75 12.14 -11.94
C LYS A 34 -2.27 10.89 -12.65
N HIS A 35 -2.16 9.73 -12.02
CA HIS A 35 -2.47 8.44 -12.62
C HIS A 35 -3.67 7.82 -11.92
N VAL A 36 -4.86 8.09 -12.46
CA VAL A 36 -6.12 7.51 -11.98
C VAL A 36 -6.66 6.56 -13.04
N ILE A 37 -6.83 5.29 -12.67
CA ILE A 37 -7.33 4.24 -13.55
C ILE A 37 -8.64 3.72 -13.01
N THR A 38 -9.64 3.58 -13.88
CA THR A 38 -10.93 3.01 -13.53
C THR A 38 -11.14 1.67 -14.19
N HIS A 39 -11.76 0.74 -13.47
CA HIS A 39 -12.31 -0.46 -14.06
C HIS A 39 -13.79 -0.29 -14.38
N GLU A 40 -14.19 -0.65 -15.59
CA GLU A 40 -15.61 -0.66 -16.01
C GLU A 40 -16.43 -1.75 -15.31
N LYS A 41 -15.76 -2.76 -14.76
CA LYS A 41 -16.36 -3.87 -14.00
C LYS A 41 -15.44 -4.20 -12.84
N ASN A 42 -16.02 -4.51 -11.68
CA ASN A 42 -15.27 -4.98 -10.53
C ASN A 42 -14.44 -6.22 -10.91
N LYS A 43 -13.10 -6.10 -10.87
CA LYS A 43 -12.15 -7.19 -11.14
C LYS A 43 -11.72 -7.90 -9.87
N GLY A 44 -12.24 -7.46 -8.72
CA GLY A 44 -11.86 -7.93 -7.40
C GLY A 44 -10.46 -7.46 -7.02
N TYR A 45 -10.11 -7.71 -5.76
CA TYR A 45 -8.89 -7.22 -5.14
C TYR A 45 -7.61 -7.62 -5.91
N GLY A 46 -7.50 -8.89 -6.33
CA GLY A 46 -6.34 -9.36 -7.09
C GLY A 46 -6.25 -8.74 -8.50
N GLY A 47 -7.39 -8.47 -9.15
CA GLY A 47 -7.43 -7.78 -10.44
C GLY A 47 -7.03 -6.32 -10.32
N ASN A 48 -7.42 -5.66 -9.22
CA ASN A 48 -7.01 -4.30 -8.91
C ASN A 48 -5.48 -4.21 -8.72
N GLN A 49 -4.91 -5.08 -7.89
CA GLN A 49 -3.46 -5.10 -7.66
C GLN A 49 -2.65 -5.36 -8.93
N LYS A 50 -3.07 -6.31 -9.78
CA LYS A 50 -2.40 -6.54 -11.07
C LYS A 50 -2.36 -5.27 -11.91
N THR A 51 -3.46 -4.52 -11.94
CA THR A 51 -3.55 -3.27 -12.69
C THR A 51 -2.61 -2.20 -12.11
N CYS A 52 -2.50 -2.11 -10.78
CA CYS A 52 -1.50 -1.24 -10.15
C CYS A 52 -0.07 -1.61 -10.56
N TYR A 53 0.29 -2.89 -10.50
CA TYR A 53 1.63 -3.37 -10.89
C TYR A 53 1.90 -3.14 -12.38
N ASP A 54 0.95 -3.48 -13.26
CA ASP A 54 1.08 -3.26 -14.70
C ASP A 54 1.29 -1.77 -15.03
N THR A 55 0.61 -0.89 -14.30
CA THR A 55 0.75 0.56 -14.46
C THR A 55 2.11 1.05 -13.97
N ALA A 56 2.53 0.61 -12.78
CA ALA A 56 3.85 0.96 -12.25
C ALA A 56 4.98 0.50 -13.20
N MET A 57 4.86 -0.71 -13.77
CA MET A 57 5.79 -1.20 -14.78
C MET A 57 5.79 -0.35 -16.05
N ARG A 58 4.62 0.11 -16.53
CA ARG A 58 4.53 1.00 -17.70
C ARG A 58 5.12 2.38 -17.45
N LEU A 59 5.08 2.86 -16.22
CA LEU A 59 5.72 4.11 -15.80
C LEU A 59 7.24 3.95 -15.61
N GLY A 60 7.77 2.72 -15.66
CA GLY A 60 9.18 2.44 -15.48
C GLY A 60 9.63 2.53 -14.01
N ALA A 61 8.73 2.24 -13.06
CA ALA A 61 9.06 2.31 -11.64
C ALA A 61 10.12 1.28 -11.23
N ASP A 62 11.16 1.73 -10.52
CA ASP A 62 12.20 0.86 -9.94
C ASP A 62 11.72 0.15 -8.67
N ILE A 63 10.92 0.84 -7.84
CA ILE A 63 10.39 0.35 -6.58
C ILE A 63 8.89 0.58 -6.55
N VAL A 64 8.12 -0.48 -6.32
CA VAL A 64 6.65 -0.41 -6.20
C VAL A 64 6.25 -0.63 -4.76
N ILE A 65 5.56 0.34 -4.16
CA ILE A 65 5.02 0.24 -2.80
C ILE A 65 3.50 0.27 -2.87
N MET A 66 2.88 -0.84 -2.46
CA MET A 66 1.42 -0.93 -2.34
C MET A 66 0.98 -0.37 -0.98
N LEU A 67 0.27 0.75 -0.98
CA LEU A 67 -0.28 1.38 0.22
C LEU A 67 -1.81 1.30 0.22
N HIS A 68 -2.39 0.76 1.29
CA HIS A 68 -3.84 0.75 1.47
C HIS A 68 -4.34 2.05 2.11
N PRO A 69 -5.45 2.65 1.62
CA PRO A 69 -5.97 3.93 2.11
C PRO A 69 -6.74 3.82 3.44
N ASP A 70 -6.88 2.63 4.02
CA ASP A 70 -7.65 2.34 5.24
C ASP A 70 -6.97 2.79 6.55
N TYR A 71 -5.96 3.66 6.45
CA TYR A 71 -5.10 4.13 7.54
C TYR A 71 -4.49 3.00 8.37
N GLN A 72 -4.42 1.78 7.83
CA GLN A 72 -3.81 0.71 8.57
C GLN A 72 -2.29 0.88 8.70
N TYR A 73 -1.68 1.54 7.73
CA TYR A 73 -0.25 1.79 7.68
C TYR A 73 0.01 3.28 7.46
N THR A 74 0.92 3.86 8.22
CA THR A 74 1.32 5.25 7.99
C THR A 74 2.17 5.33 6.72
N PRO A 75 1.90 6.28 5.80
CA PRO A 75 2.74 6.53 4.63
C PRO A 75 4.20 6.82 4.97
N LYS A 76 4.51 7.22 6.21
CA LYS A 76 5.90 7.41 6.68
C LYS A 76 6.75 6.14 6.58
N LEU A 77 6.15 4.95 6.51
CA LEU A 77 6.88 3.69 6.31
C LEU A 77 7.43 3.52 4.88
N ILE A 78 6.92 4.30 3.91
CA ILE A 78 7.40 4.27 2.51
C ILE A 78 8.91 4.48 2.46
N GLN A 79 9.44 5.44 3.22
CA GLN A 79 10.87 5.75 3.26
C GLN A 79 11.71 4.59 3.81
N SER A 80 11.26 3.97 4.89
CA SER A 80 11.99 2.83 5.47
C SER A 80 11.96 1.60 4.56
N LEU A 81 10.82 1.32 3.91
CA LEU A 81 10.68 0.17 3.01
C LEU A 81 11.44 0.37 1.70
N SER A 82 11.34 1.55 1.09
CA SER A 82 12.11 1.89 -0.11
C SER A 82 13.61 1.81 0.13
N TYR A 83 14.10 2.25 1.29
CA TYR A 83 15.53 2.14 1.62
C TYR A 83 16.05 0.69 1.62
N LEU A 84 15.26 -0.26 2.14
CA LEU A 84 15.64 -1.68 2.17
C LEU A 84 15.79 -2.27 0.76
N ILE A 85 14.91 -1.86 -0.15
CA ILE A 85 14.91 -2.32 -1.53
C ILE A 85 16.00 -1.59 -2.34
N ALA A 86 16.12 -0.27 -2.19
CA ALA A 86 17.07 0.57 -2.93
C ALA A 86 18.55 0.25 -2.63
N ASN A 87 18.84 -0.35 -1.47
CA ASN A 87 20.20 -0.78 -1.10
C ASN A 87 20.42 -2.29 -1.31
N ASP A 88 19.55 -2.95 -2.08
CA ASP A 88 19.62 -4.39 -2.40
C ASP A 88 19.69 -5.30 -1.15
N LEU A 89 19.22 -4.82 0.00
CA LEU A 89 19.23 -5.62 1.24
C LEU A 89 18.19 -6.72 1.18
N TYR A 90 17.02 -6.41 0.62
CA TYR A 90 15.92 -7.35 0.41
C TYR A 90 15.19 -7.03 -0.90
N PRO A 91 14.87 -8.06 -1.72
CA PRO A 91 14.14 -7.84 -2.97
C PRO A 91 12.64 -7.54 -2.75
N VAL A 92 12.10 -7.93 -1.58
CA VAL A 92 10.70 -7.72 -1.22
C VAL A 92 10.62 -7.43 0.27
N ALA A 93 9.80 -6.45 0.66
CA ALA A 93 9.56 -6.12 2.06
C ALA A 93 8.06 -6.00 2.32
N PHE A 94 7.61 -6.53 3.46
CA PHE A 94 6.22 -6.44 3.91
C PHE A 94 6.13 -5.62 5.20
N GLY A 95 5.23 -4.65 5.21
CA GLY A 95 4.85 -3.96 6.45
C GLY A 95 4.01 -4.89 7.33
N SER A 96 4.47 -5.20 8.53
CA SER A 96 3.69 -5.97 9.51
C SER A 96 3.36 -5.13 10.73
N ARG A 97 2.07 -5.08 11.08
CA ARG A 97 1.58 -4.47 12.33
C ARG A 97 1.97 -5.27 13.58
N ILE A 98 2.35 -6.54 13.42
CA ILE A 98 2.63 -7.46 14.53
C ILE A 98 4.11 -7.41 14.93
N LEU A 99 5.00 -7.08 13.99
CA LEU A 99 6.45 -7.03 14.23
C LEU A 99 6.91 -5.72 14.92
N GLY A 100 6.11 -4.67 14.86
CA GLY A 100 6.31 -3.47 15.69
C GLY A 100 5.99 -3.75 17.16
N LYS A 101 6.82 -3.27 18.09
CA LYS A 101 6.68 -3.41 19.56
C LYS A 101 5.42 -2.73 20.15
N GLY A 102 4.24 -3.00 19.61
CA GLY A 102 2.95 -2.41 19.98
C GLY A 102 1.78 -3.40 20.07
N ALA A 103 1.96 -4.67 19.67
CA ALA A 103 0.89 -5.68 19.70
C ALA A 103 0.32 -5.95 21.11
N LEU A 104 1.07 -5.63 22.18
CA LEU A 104 0.64 -5.82 23.57
C LEU A 104 -0.20 -4.67 24.14
N LYS A 105 -0.37 -3.53 23.45
CA LYS A 105 -1.21 -2.41 23.93
C LYS A 105 -2.63 -2.36 23.34
N GLY A 106 -2.96 -3.26 22.41
CA GLY A 106 -4.22 -3.23 21.65
C GLY A 106 -5.30 -4.24 22.05
N GLY A 107 -5.21 -4.87 23.23
CA GLY A 107 -6.25 -5.79 23.71
C GLY A 107 -6.36 -7.13 22.95
N MET A 108 -5.31 -7.56 22.26
CA MET A 108 -5.30 -8.83 21.52
C MET A 108 -5.38 -10.02 22.50
N PRO A 109 -6.41 -10.90 22.40
CA PRO A 109 -6.50 -12.09 23.23
C PRO A 109 -5.29 -12.99 23.02
N MET A 110 -4.71 -13.49 24.12
CA MET A 110 -3.43 -14.22 24.13
C MET A 110 -3.39 -15.42 23.17
N TYR A 111 -4.54 -16.07 22.92
CA TYR A 111 -4.61 -17.19 21.98
C TYR A 111 -4.27 -16.76 20.54
N LYS A 112 -4.73 -15.59 20.06
CA LYS A 112 -4.43 -15.09 18.70
C LYS A 112 -2.95 -14.75 18.52
N TYR A 113 -2.31 -14.26 19.58
CA TYR A 113 -0.88 -13.97 19.57
C TYR A 113 -0.03 -15.24 19.40
N ILE A 114 -0.42 -16.32 20.08
CA ILE A 114 0.28 -17.61 19.99
C ILE A 114 0.09 -18.21 18.58
N PHE A 115 -1.12 -18.21 18.03
CA PHE A 115 -1.38 -18.72 16.68
C PHE A 115 -0.58 -17.96 15.61
N ASN A 116 -0.56 -16.62 15.64
CA ASN A 116 0.21 -15.81 14.69
C ASN A 116 1.74 -15.97 14.82
N ARG A 117 2.24 -16.57 15.92
CA ARG A 117 3.67 -16.82 16.12
C ARG A 117 4.09 -18.18 15.57
N PHE A 118 3.22 -19.19 15.67
CA PHE A 118 3.55 -20.56 15.27
C PHE A 118 3.13 -20.90 13.84
N PHE A 119 2.14 -20.19 13.29
CA PHE A 119 1.69 -20.35 11.90
C PHE A 119 1.65 -18.97 11.22
N PRO A 120 2.80 -18.48 10.71
CA PRO A 120 2.80 -17.38 9.77
C PRO A 120 2.41 -17.93 8.39
N ASP A 121 1.20 -17.64 7.92
CA ASP A 121 0.85 -17.67 6.50
C ASP A 121 1.43 -16.43 5.79
#